data_AF-A0A9D0G8E3-F1
#
_entry.id   AF-A0A9D0G8E3-F1
#
_cell.length_a   1.000
_cell.length_b   1.000
_cell.length_c   1.000
_cell.angle_alpha   90.00
_cell.angle_beta   90.00
_cell.angle_gamma   90.00
#
_symmetry.space_group_name_H-M   'P 1'
#
loop_
_entity.id
_entity.type
_entity.pdbx_description
1 polymer ?
#
loop_
_entity_poly.entity_id
_entity_poly.type
_entity_poly.pdbx_seq_one_letter_code
_entity_poly.pdbx_strand_id
1 'polypeptide(L)'
;MLDEKTLNLDLKTTLSKHRLVGLYQLMKGFRWHYFGAMLSVAAGATIRTLYYRLLQYVVDDVFGHSNMAHQLPMAAAGFVGIAALEGLFAYLRGTWAAKTAEGITLRLRNYLFDHIQRLSFGFHDYVKTGELIQRSTSDVDALRRFYA
;
A
#
# COMPACT_ATOMS: atom_id res chain seq x y z
N MET A 1 -11.83 -0.39 12.20
CA MET A 1 -12.67 -1.59 12.08
C MET A 1 -13.12 -1.66 10.63
N LEU A 2 -12.70 -2.66 9.86
CA LEU A 2 -13.12 -2.79 8.46
C LEU A 2 -14.57 -3.28 8.44
N ASP A 3 -15.40 -2.68 7.61
CA ASP A 3 -16.84 -2.97 7.56
C ASP A 3 -17.09 -4.42 7.11
N GLU A 4 -18.00 -5.14 7.75
CA GLU A 4 -18.26 -6.56 7.52
C GLU A 4 -18.69 -6.83 6.07
N LYS A 5 -19.40 -5.86 5.46
CA LYS A 5 -19.74 -5.87 4.02
C LYS A 5 -18.52 -5.83 3.10
N THR A 6 -17.41 -5.25 3.55
CA THR A 6 -16.15 -5.25 2.80
C THR A 6 -15.41 -6.59 2.91
N LEU A 7 -15.69 -7.44 3.90
CA LEU A 7 -15.08 -8.77 3.99
C LEU A 7 -15.90 -9.85 3.27
N ASN A 8 -17.22 -9.72 3.22
CA ASN A 8 -18.13 -10.68 2.57
C ASN A 8 -18.35 -10.37 1.08
N LEU A 9 -17.28 -10.44 0.27
CA LEU A 9 -17.39 -10.36 -1.18
C LEU A 9 -17.33 -11.77 -1.79
N ASP A 10 -18.33 -12.12 -2.60
CA ASP A 10 -18.33 -13.38 -3.34
C ASP A 10 -17.30 -13.34 -4.49
N LEU A 11 -16.20 -14.09 -4.30
CA LEU A 11 -15.09 -14.17 -5.24
C LEU A 11 -15.44 -14.94 -6.52
N LYS A 12 -16.43 -15.84 -6.48
CA LYS A 12 -16.84 -16.62 -7.67
C LYS A 12 -17.46 -15.73 -8.74
N THR A 13 -18.19 -14.70 -8.31
CA THR A 13 -18.87 -13.76 -9.20
C THR A 13 -17.99 -12.57 -9.62
N THR A 14 -16.84 -12.37 -8.96
CA THR A 14 -15.89 -11.28 -9.26
C THR A 14 -14.62 -11.70 -10.02
N LEU A 15 -14.38 -13.00 -10.22
CA LEU A 15 -13.27 -13.46 -11.06
C LEU A 15 -13.64 -13.34 -12.55
N SER A 16 -13.21 -12.23 -13.16
CA SER A 16 -13.32 -11.97 -14.61
C SER A 16 -12.31 -12.79 -15.43
N LYS A 17 -12.66 -13.07 -16.69
CA LYS A 17 -11.78 -13.74 -17.69
C LYS A 17 -10.43 -13.02 -17.86
N HIS A 18 -10.38 -11.71 -17.62
CA HIS A 18 -9.14 -10.92 -17.64
C HIS A 18 -8.54 -10.81 -16.23
N ARG A 19 -7.33 -11.35 -16.05
CA ARG A 19 -6.61 -11.39 -14.77
C ARG A 19 -6.48 -10.01 -14.09
N LEU A 20 -6.15 -8.97 -14.86
CA LEU A 20 -6.02 -7.60 -14.36
C LEU A 20 -7.35 -7.03 -13.83
N VAL A 21 -8.46 -7.36 -14.51
CA VAL A 21 -9.79 -6.94 -14.09
C VAL A 21 -10.19 -7.66 -12.81
N GLY A 22 -9.84 -8.94 -12.67
CA GLY A 22 -10.04 -9.68 -11.41
C GLY A 22 -9.29 -9.05 -10.23
N LEU A 23 -8.01 -8.70 -10.42
CA LEU A 23 -7.21 -7.98 -9.41
C LEU A 23 -7.88 -6.65 -9.00
N TYR A 24 -8.31 -5.85 -9.99
CA TYR A 24 -9.01 -4.61 -9.70
C TYR A 24 -10.33 -4.82 -8.94
N GLN A 25 -11.08 -5.88 -9.24
CA GLN A 25 -12.32 -6.21 -8.54
C GLN A 25 -12.09 -6.70 -7.11
N LEU A 26 -10.97 -7.40 -6.84
CA LEU A 26 -10.55 -7.76 -5.48
C LEU A 26 -10.39 -6.52 -4.58
N MET A 27 -9.95 -5.39 -5.15
CA MET A 27 -9.82 -4.13 -4.43
C MET A 27 -11.15 -3.44 -4.08
N LYS A 28 -12.30 -3.96 -4.53
CA LYS A 28 -13.63 -3.38 -4.23
C LYS A 28 -13.84 -3.31 -2.72
N GLY A 29 -14.13 -2.12 -2.20
CA GLY A 29 -14.17 -1.80 -0.76
C GLY A 29 -12.93 -1.07 -0.23
N PHE A 30 -11.76 -1.27 -0.86
CA PHE A 30 -10.49 -0.65 -0.47
C PHE A 30 -10.01 0.45 -1.44
N ARG A 31 -10.77 0.72 -2.51
CA ARG A 31 -10.41 1.68 -3.58
C ARG A 31 -10.03 3.07 -3.05
N TRP A 32 -10.71 3.56 -2.01
CA TRP A 32 -10.40 4.85 -1.39
C TRP A 32 -9.06 4.88 -0.68
N HIS A 33 -8.68 3.79 -0.01
CA HIS A 33 -7.37 3.67 0.63
C HIS A 33 -6.27 3.63 -0.44
N TYR A 34 -6.45 2.84 -1.49
CA TYR A 34 -5.49 2.77 -2.58
C TYR A 34 -5.33 4.11 -3.32
N PHE A 35 -6.44 4.79 -3.61
CA PHE A 35 -6.39 6.12 -4.23
C PHE A 35 -5.69 7.15 -3.33
N GLY A 36 -5.96 7.10 -2.02
CA GLY A 36 -5.23 7.90 -1.04
C GLY A 36 -3.73 7.62 -1.08
N ALA A 37 -3.32 6.35 -1.10
CA ALA A 37 -1.90 5.97 -1.16
C ALA A 37 -1.23 6.52 -2.42
N MET A 38 -1.91 6.44 -3.56
CA MET A 38 -1.42 6.95 -4.84
C MET A 38 -1.27 8.48 -4.83
N LEU A 39 -2.23 9.18 -4.22
CA LEU A 39 -2.14 10.63 -4.02
C LEU A 39 -0.99 11.00 -3.07
N SER A 40 -0.77 10.24 -1.99
CA SER A 40 0.35 10.47 -1.08
C SER A 40 1.71 10.25 -1.75
N VAL A 41 1.83 9.27 -2.66
CA VAL A 41 3.05 9.08 -3.45
C VAL A 41 3.29 10.26 -4.38
N ALA A 42 2.26 10.75 -5.06
CA ALA A 42 2.37 11.94 -5.92
C ALA A 42 2.79 13.17 -5.11
N ALA A 43 2.16 13.41 -3.96
CA ALA A 43 2.52 14.51 -3.06
C ALA A 43 3.97 14.39 -2.55
N GLY A 44 4.39 13.19 -2.15
CA GLY A 44 5.77 12.91 -1.73
C GLY A 44 6.79 13.19 -2.84
N ALA A 45 6.47 12.89 -4.09
CA ALA A 45 7.34 13.19 -5.24
C ALA A 45 7.52 14.71 -5.41
N THR A 46 6.44 15.50 -5.31
CA THR A 46 6.54 16.97 -5.34
C THR A 46 7.34 17.54 -4.17
N ILE A 47 7.21 16.97 -2.96
CA ILE A 47 7.98 17.39 -1.77
C ILE A 47 9.46 17.15 -1.99
N ARG A 48 9.84 16.03 -2.61
CA ARG A 48 11.24 15.75 -2.95
C ARG A 48 11.82 16.76 -3.94
N THR A 49 11.04 17.19 -4.93
CA THR A 49 11.43 18.30 -5.82
C THR A 49 11.64 19.60 -5.03
N LEU A 50 10.79 19.87 -4.05
CA LEU A 50 10.91 21.06 -3.19
C LEU A 50 12.16 21.00 -2.30
N TYR A 51 12.52 19.81 -1.81
CA TYR A 51 13.76 19.57 -1.08
C TYR A 51 14.99 19.96 -1.91
N TYR A 52 15.07 19.53 -3.18
CA TYR A 52 16.19 19.88 -4.05
C TYR A 52 16.24 21.39 -4.37
N ARG A 53 15.08 22.03 -4.54
CA ARG A 53 15.02 23.49 -4.72
C ARG A 53 15.49 24.26 -3.49
N LEU A 54 15.11 23.81 -2.29
CA LEU A 54 15.57 24.44 -1.06
C LEU A 54 17.09 24.25 -0.87
N LEU A 55 17.60 23.06 -1.20
CA LEU A 55 19.03 22.80 -1.20
C LEU A 55 19.78 23.74 -2.15
N GLN A 56 19.27 23.93 -3.36
CA GLN A 56 19.84 24.89 -4.31
C GLN A 56 19.87 26.31 -3.74
N TYR A 57 18.75 26.79 -3.18
CA TYR A 57 18.67 28.11 -2.55
C TYR A 57 19.70 28.30 -1.42
N VAL A 58 19.89 27.28 -0.58
CA VAL A 58 20.90 27.35 0.49
C VAL A 58 22.31 27.42 -0.07
N VAL A 59 22.59 26.68 -1.14
CA VAL A 59 23.91 26.68 -1.77
C VAL A 59 24.21 28.01 -2.46
N ASP A 60 23.26 28.52 -3.23
CA ASP A 60 23.47 29.67 -4.12
C ASP A 60 23.31 31.02 -3.40
N ASP A 61 22.34 31.14 -2.48
CA ASP A 61 21.99 32.43 -1.87
C ASP A 61 22.47 32.58 -0.42
N VAL A 62 22.60 31.48 0.34
CA VAL A 62 22.94 31.54 1.76
C VAL A 62 24.46 31.46 1.99
N PHE A 63 25.18 30.62 1.23
CA PHE A 63 26.63 30.56 1.32
C PHE A 63 27.27 31.74 0.57
N GLY A 64 28.25 32.40 1.22
CA GLY A 64 29.02 33.50 0.62
C GLY A 64 28.50 34.91 0.91
N HIS A 65 27.33 35.07 1.54
CA HIS A 65 26.77 36.38 1.91
C HIS A 65 26.95 36.70 3.40
N SER A 66 27.11 37.99 3.74
CA SER A 66 27.35 38.47 5.11
C SER A 66 26.20 38.18 6.10
N ASN A 67 24.99 37.93 5.61
CA ASN A 67 23.79 37.63 6.42
C ASN A 67 23.58 36.13 6.69
N MET A 68 24.56 35.27 6.40
CA MET A 68 24.47 33.81 6.54
C MET A 68 23.97 33.38 7.93
N ALA A 69 24.47 34.02 9.00
CA ALA A 69 24.11 33.66 10.38
C ALA A 69 22.59 33.79 10.68
N HIS A 70 21.89 34.69 10.00
CA HIS A 70 20.44 34.86 10.17
C HIS A 70 19.63 33.98 9.22
N GLN A 71 20.15 33.67 8.03
CA GLN A 71 19.42 32.89 7.02
C GLN A 71 19.53 31.38 7.24
N LEU A 72 20.65 30.90 7.79
CA LEU A 72 20.90 29.48 8.04
C LEU A 72 19.83 28.80 8.92
N PRO A 73 19.43 29.39 10.07
CA PRO A 73 18.41 28.79 10.94
C PRO A 73 17.04 28.67 10.25
N MET A 74 16.68 29.66 9.43
CA MET A 74 15.41 29.67 8.69
C MET A 74 15.40 28.62 7.58
N ALA A 75 16.52 28.44 6.88
CA ALA A 75 16.69 27.35 5.92
C ALA A 75 16.66 25.97 6.59
N ALA A 76 17.32 25.81 7.74
CA ALA A 76 17.30 24.58 8.54
C ALA A 76 15.87 24.25 9.00
N ALA A 77 15.11 25.24 9.47
CA ALA A 77 13.69 25.07 9.80
C ALA A 77 12.87 24.64 8.58
N GLY A 78 13.16 25.19 7.39
CA GLY A 78 12.56 24.77 6.12
C GLY A 78 12.81 23.28 5.82
N PHE A 79 14.05 22.80 5.98
CA PHE A 79 14.37 21.39 5.79
C PHE A 79 13.63 20.48 6.78
N VAL A 80 13.55 20.87 8.05
CA VAL A 80 12.79 20.13 9.06
C VAL A 80 11.31 20.06 8.68
N GLY A 81 10.73 21.17 8.20
CA GLY A 81 9.34 21.20 7.73
C GLY A 81 9.10 20.29 6.53
N ILE A 82 9.99 20.32 5.53
CA ILE A 82 9.93 19.42 4.37
C ILE A 82 10.07 17.95 4.79
N ALA A 83 11.02 17.64 5.68
CA ALA A 83 11.23 16.28 6.18
C ALA A 83 10.01 15.77 6.95
N ALA A 84 9.38 16.62 7.76
CA ALA A 84 8.15 16.28 8.49
C ALA A 84 7.00 15.99 7.52
N LEU A 85 6.84 16.79 6.46
CA LEU A 85 5.83 16.55 5.42
C LEU A 85 6.13 15.26 4.64
N GLU A 86 7.37 15.02 4.23
CA GLU A 86 7.75 13.77 3.56
C GLU A 86 7.46 12.56 4.45
N GLY A 87 7.80 12.63 5.75
CA GLY A 87 7.48 11.62 6.74
C GLY A 87 5.98 11.36 6.87
N LEU A 88 5.16 12.42 6.90
CA LEU A 88 3.70 12.31 6.95
C LEU A 88 3.14 11.57 5.73
N PHE A 89 3.53 11.99 4.52
CA PHE A 89 3.06 11.32 3.30
C PHE A 89 3.62 9.90 3.16
N ALA A 90 4.83 9.65 3.64
CA ALA A 90 5.40 8.30 3.71
C ALA A 90 4.63 7.39 4.67
N TYR A 91 4.16 7.92 5.80
CA TYR A 91 3.31 7.20 6.74
C TYR A 91 1.91 6.93 6.16
N LEU A 92 1.30 7.93 5.53
CA LEU A 92 -0.04 7.80 4.92
C LEU A 92 -0.04 6.77 3.79
N ARG A 93 0.93 6.84 2.86
CA ARG A 93 1.04 5.85 1.77
C ARG A 93 1.22 4.43 2.34
N GLY A 94 2.07 4.25 3.35
CA GLY A 94 2.34 2.93 3.94
C GLY A 94 1.12 2.37 4.65
N THR A 95 0.44 3.20 5.44
CA THR A 95 -0.78 2.80 6.17
C THR A 95 -1.91 2.41 5.22
N TRP A 96 -2.14 3.19 4.18
CA TRP A 96 -3.22 2.94 3.23
C TRP A 96 -2.93 1.79 2.27
N ALA A 97 -1.69 1.61 1.84
CA ALA A 97 -1.26 0.44 1.08
C ALA A 97 -1.41 -0.84 1.93
N ALA A 98 -0.91 -0.83 3.17
CA ALA A 98 -1.04 -1.97 4.09
C ALA A 98 -2.50 -2.34 4.36
N LYS A 99 -3.38 -1.36 4.64
CA LYS A 99 -4.82 -1.62 4.82
C LYS A 99 -5.46 -2.28 3.60
N THR A 100 -5.06 -1.87 2.40
CA THR A 100 -5.56 -2.44 1.14
C THR A 100 -5.05 -3.88 0.97
N ALA A 101 -3.73 -4.09 1.09
CA ALA A 101 -3.10 -5.39 0.91
C ALA A 101 -3.60 -6.42 1.93
N GLU A 102 -3.64 -6.07 3.22
CA GLU A 102 -4.11 -6.96 4.28
C GLU A 102 -5.61 -7.24 4.17
N GLY A 103 -6.42 -6.24 3.82
CA GLY A 103 -7.86 -6.41 3.62
C GLY A 103 -8.18 -7.40 2.49
N ILE A 104 -7.45 -7.32 1.37
CA ILE A 104 -7.59 -8.26 0.26
C ILE A 104 -7.11 -9.66 0.66
N THR A 105 -5.98 -9.74 1.36
CA THR A 105 -5.37 -11.00 1.83
C THR A 105 -6.31 -11.74 2.77
N LEU A 106 -6.88 -11.05 3.75
CA LEU A 106 -7.80 -11.61 4.73
C LEU A 106 -9.05 -12.17 4.04
N ARG A 107 -9.62 -11.41 3.10
CA ARG A 107 -10.77 -11.87 2.31
C ARG A 107 -10.44 -13.15 1.52
N LEU A 108 -9.29 -13.18 0.86
CA LEU A 108 -8.89 -14.32 0.03
C LEU A 108 -8.61 -15.56 0.90
N ARG A 109 -7.93 -15.39 2.05
CA ARG A 109 -7.70 -16.49 3.00
C ARG A 109 -9.01 -17.05 3.54
N ASN A 110 -9.94 -16.20 3.95
CA ASN A 110 -11.25 -16.65 4.47
C ASN A 110 -12.01 -17.45 3.41
N TYR A 111 -12.05 -16.97 2.16
CA TYR A 111 -12.72 -17.67 1.07
C TYR A 111 -12.07 -19.01 0.74
N LEU A 112 -10.74 -19.06 0.63
CA LEU A 112 -10.02 -20.30 0.32
C LEU A 112 -10.19 -21.33 1.45
N PHE A 113 -10.10 -20.88 2.70
CA PHE A 113 -10.30 -21.74 3.85
C PHE A 113 -11.72 -22.35 3.87
N ASP A 114 -12.73 -21.51 3.71
CA ASP A 114 -14.13 -21.94 3.64
C ASP A 114 -14.38 -22.91 2.48
N HIS A 115 -13.78 -22.65 1.32
CA HIS A 115 -13.91 -23.54 0.17
C HIS A 115 -13.23 -24.89 0.39
N ILE A 116 -12.02 -24.89 0.98
CA ILE A 116 -11.25 -26.10 1.27
C ILE A 116 -12.00 -26.99 2.26
N GLN A 117 -12.65 -26.43 3.28
CA GLN A 117 -13.41 -27.19 4.27
C GLN A 117 -14.64 -27.91 3.72
N ARG A 118 -15.20 -27.43 2.59
CA ARG A 118 -16.41 -27.99 1.96
C ARG A 118 -16.09 -28.99 0.84
N LEU A 119 -14.81 -29.28 0.57
CA LEU A 119 -14.42 -30.24 -0.46
C LEU A 119 -14.72 -31.68 -0.02
N SER A 120 -14.93 -32.55 -1.01
CA SER A 120 -15.26 -33.95 -0.75
C SER A 120 -14.07 -34.72 -0.16
N PHE A 121 -14.35 -35.79 0.56
CA PHE A 121 -13.30 -36.66 1.10
C PHE A 121 -12.35 -37.18 0.01
N GLY A 122 -12.89 -37.60 -1.15
CA GLY A 122 -12.08 -38.05 -2.28
C GLY A 122 -11.14 -36.99 -2.86
N PHE A 123 -11.48 -35.70 -2.73
CA PHE A 123 -10.56 -34.62 -3.10
C PHE A 123 -9.37 -34.52 -2.13
N HIS A 124 -9.64 -34.66 -0.83
CA HIS A 124 -8.60 -34.64 0.20
C HIS A 124 -7.71 -35.88 0.21
N ASP A 125 -8.19 -37.01 -0.33
CA ASP A 125 -7.40 -38.24 -0.50
C ASP A 125 -6.43 -38.14 -1.69
N TYR A 126 -6.81 -37.38 -2.74
CA TYR A 126 -6.00 -37.20 -3.95
C TYR A 126 -4.99 -36.04 -3.84
N VAL A 127 -5.33 -34.96 -3.11
CA VAL A 127 -4.50 -33.75 -3.00
C VAL A 127 -3.90 -33.61 -1.61
N LYS A 128 -2.58 -33.42 -1.52
CA LYS A 128 -1.89 -33.22 -0.25
C LYS A 128 -2.39 -31.95 0.45
N THR A 129 -2.91 -32.08 1.67
CA THR A 129 -3.38 -30.96 2.50
C THR A 129 -2.33 -29.85 2.65
N GLY A 130 -1.05 -30.22 2.77
CA GLY A 130 0.06 -29.24 2.86
C GLY A 130 0.19 -28.35 1.63
N GLU A 131 -0.08 -28.87 0.42
CA GLU A 131 -0.06 -28.09 -0.82
C GLU A 131 -1.20 -27.06 -0.85
N LEU A 132 -2.40 -27.45 -0.41
CA LEU A 132 -3.56 -26.55 -0.33
C LEU A 132 -3.31 -25.39 0.65
N ILE A 133 -2.72 -25.69 1.81
CA ILE A 133 -2.33 -24.68 2.81
C ILE A 133 -1.24 -23.76 2.25
N GLN A 134 -0.25 -24.32 1.55
CA GLN A 134 0.83 -23.52 0.97
C GLN A 134 0.31 -22.55 -0.10
N ARG A 135 -0.58 -22.97 -0.99
CA ARG A 135 -1.21 -22.06 -1.97
C ARG A 135 -2.06 -20.99 -1.28
N SER A 136 -2.83 -21.36 -0.26
CA SER A 136 -3.67 -20.43 0.50
C SER A 136 -2.88 -19.43 1.35
N THR A 137 -1.61 -19.70 1.63
CA THR A 137 -0.74 -18.82 2.40
C THR A 137 0.25 -18.08 1.51
N SER A 138 1.11 -18.81 0.77
CA SER A 138 2.18 -18.29 -0.07
C SER A 138 1.68 -17.54 -1.29
N ASP A 139 0.73 -18.10 -2.05
CA ASP A 139 0.24 -17.42 -3.27
C ASP A 139 -0.58 -16.19 -2.89
N VAL A 140 -1.33 -16.28 -1.78
CA VAL A 140 -2.06 -15.14 -1.22
C VAL A 140 -1.10 -14.07 -0.67
N ASP A 141 0.01 -14.47 -0.07
CA ASP A 141 1.06 -13.53 0.37
C ASP A 141 1.78 -12.87 -0.82
N ALA A 142 1.94 -13.57 -1.95
CA ALA A 142 2.42 -12.95 -3.18
C ALA A 142 1.46 -11.86 -3.68
N LEU A 143 0.13 -12.11 -3.61
CA LEU A 143 -0.88 -11.07 -3.90
C LEU A 143 -0.82 -9.92 -2.90
N ARG A 144 -0.60 -10.19 -1.61
CA ARG A 144 -0.42 -9.15 -0.59
C ARG A 144 0.73 -8.22 -0.95
N ARG A 145 1.90 -8.79 -1.29
CA ARG A 145 3.09 -8.02 -1.71
C ARG A 145 2.85 -7.23 -3.00
N PHE A 146 2.01 -7.73 -3.90
CA PHE A 146 1.66 -7.01 -5.12
C PHE A 146 0.86 -5.72 -4.85
N TYR A 147 0.05 -5.69 -3.79
CA TYR A 147 -0.78 -4.52 -3.42
C TYR A 147 -0.12 -3.57 -2.40
N ALA A 148 0.97 -3.99 -1.76
CA ALA A 148 1.70 -3.22 -0.75
C ALA A 148 2.70 -2.26 -1.40
#